data_AF-A0A6G7WWC9-F1
#
_entry.id   AF-A0A6G7WWC9-F1
#
_cell.length_a   1.000
_cell.length_b   1.000
_cell.length_c   1.000
_cell.angle_alpha   90.00
_cell.angle_beta   90.00
_cell.angle_gamma   90.00
#
_symmetry.space_group_name_H-M   'P 1'
#
loop_
_entity.id
_entity.type
_entity.pdbx_description
1 polymer ?
#
loop_
_entity_poly.entity_id
_entity_poly.type
_entity_poly.pdbx_seq_one_letter_code
_entity_poly.pdbx_strand_id
1 'polypeptide(L)'
;MKLIGKLKEYLYTDTDIVLSIILPKKFYLQAQKIPQDKLLDIDIGVREGQRTLRQNRALWALISKITAAENGGLKPREYVNDTYIQLIEEANISVEYWEGLEEMIDVLQGDDNKKPYRVVKVVERRKSAKGVDTVLLACYKGTSRFNKKEMNDLIDITLDRGREHGIDLLVYEEDLRR
;
A
#
# COMPACT_ATOMS: atom_id res chain seq x y z
N MET A 1 8.92 23.45 5.81
CA MET A 1 7.46 23.57 6.03
C MET A 1 6.75 22.71 5.00
N LYS A 2 5.72 21.93 5.34
CA LYS A 2 5.02 21.07 4.39
C LYS A 2 3.66 21.65 4.03
N LEU A 3 3.50 22.10 2.79
CA LEU A 3 2.25 22.58 2.24
C LEU A 3 1.63 21.51 1.34
N ILE A 4 0.30 21.43 1.34
CA ILE A 4 -0.42 20.45 0.50
C ILE A 4 -1.54 21.19 -0.20
N GLY A 5 -1.49 21.22 -1.52
CA GLY A 5 -2.45 21.92 -2.36
C GLY A 5 -2.79 21.15 -3.62
N LYS A 6 -3.65 21.74 -4.44
CA LYS A 6 -3.94 21.27 -5.79
C LYS A 6 -3.26 22.20 -6.79
N LEU A 7 -2.59 21.64 -7.79
CA LEU A 7 -2.13 22.42 -8.93
C LEU A 7 -3.37 22.97 -9.65
N LYS A 8 -3.43 24.28 -9.83
CA LYS A 8 -4.53 24.97 -10.52
C LYS A 8 -4.21 25.11 -12.00
N GLU A 9 -3.03 25.64 -12.29
CA GLU A 9 -2.57 25.94 -13.63
C GLU A 9 -1.04 25.99 -13.62
N TYR A 10 -0.46 25.74 -14.79
CA TYR A 10 0.93 26.02 -15.08
C TYR A 10 1.02 26.79 -16.40
N LEU A 11 1.94 27.73 -16.45
CA LEU A 11 2.27 28.49 -17.66
C LEU A 11 3.73 28.26 -17.97
N TYR A 12 4.07 28.20 -19.24
CA TYR A 12 5.45 28.15 -19.71
C TYR A 12 5.70 29.35 -20.62
N THR A 13 6.88 29.93 -20.49
CA THR A 13 7.44 30.90 -21.43
C THR A 13 8.68 30.27 -22.09
N ASP A 14 9.38 31.02 -22.94
CA ASP A 14 10.63 30.53 -23.55
C ASP A 14 11.74 30.30 -22.52
N THR A 15 11.63 30.90 -21.32
CA THR A 15 12.68 30.89 -20.29
C THR A 15 12.22 30.31 -18.95
N ASP A 16 10.93 30.35 -18.64
CA ASP A 16 10.42 30.13 -17.29
C ASP A 16 9.17 29.25 -17.26
N ILE A 17 8.92 28.65 -16.09
CA ILE A 17 7.69 27.93 -15.78
C ILE A 17 7.07 28.54 -14.53
N VAL A 18 5.81 28.94 -14.64
CA VAL A 18 5.02 29.49 -13.52
C VAL A 18 4.02 28.43 -13.06
N LEU A 19 4.13 28.01 -11.80
CA LEU A 19 3.21 27.07 -11.16
C LEU A 19 2.27 27.80 -10.19
N SER A 20 0.97 27.61 -10.36
CA SER A 20 -0.05 28.15 -9.43
C SER A 20 -0.69 27.02 -8.63
N ILE A 21 -0.51 27.06 -7.30
CA ILE A 21 -1.00 26.02 -6.38
C ILE A 21 -2.08 26.61 -5.46
N ILE A 22 -3.25 25.98 -5.43
CA ILE A 22 -4.31 26.31 -4.48
C ILE A 22 -4.04 25.58 -3.16
N LEU A 23 -3.86 26.34 -2.08
CA LEU A 23 -3.70 25.82 -0.73
C LEU A 23 -5.02 25.89 0.06
N PRO A 24 -5.37 24.85 0.84
CA PRO A 24 -6.44 24.93 1.83
C PRO A 24 -6.23 26.06 2.84
N LYS A 25 -7.31 26.76 3.22
CA LYS A 25 -7.29 27.96 4.09
C LYS A 25 -6.55 27.77 5.43
N LYS A 26 -6.49 26.55 5.96
CA LYS A 26 -5.71 26.21 7.17
C LYS A 26 -4.22 26.53 7.06
N PHE A 27 -3.68 26.62 5.85
CA PHE A 27 -2.29 26.97 5.59
C PHE A 27 -2.04 28.48 5.49
N TYR A 28 -3.05 29.34 5.72
CA TYR A 28 -2.93 30.80 5.57
C TYR A 28 -1.71 31.40 6.29
N LEU A 29 -1.57 31.13 7.59
CA LEU A 29 -0.44 31.65 8.39
C LEU A 29 0.92 31.11 7.94
N GLN A 30 0.94 29.93 7.33
CA GLN A 30 2.14 29.29 6.81
C GLN A 30 2.53 29.90 5.45
N ALA A 31 1.54 30.13 4.58
CA ALA A 31 1.73 30.78 3.29
C ALA A 31 2.25 32.22 3.42
N GLN A 32 1.82 32.96 4.45
CA GLN A 32 2.32 34.31 4.73
C GLN A 32 3.81 34.37 5.09
N LYS A 33 4.41 33.25 5.50
CA LYS A 33 5.83 33.18 5.91
C LYS A 33 6.77 32.79 4.77
N ILE A 34 6.25 32.57 3.55
CA ILE A 34 7.06 32.20 2.40
C ILE A 34 7.80 33.47 1.90
N PRO A 35 9.15 33.48 1.87
CA PRO A 35 9.90 34.62 1.34
C PRO A 35 9.70 34.73 -0.17
N GLN A 36 9.41 35.94 -0.67
CA GLN A 36 9.13 36.20 -2.09
C GLN A 36 10.40 36.51 -2.90
N ASP A 37 11.48 36.87 -2.22
CA ASP A 37 12.74 37.37 -2.78
C ASP A 37 13.85 36.31 -2.81
N LYS A 38 13.54 35.06 -2.46
CA LYS A 38 14.51 33.97 -2.35
C LYS A 38 14.15 32.79 -3.23
N LEU A 39 15.17 32.09 -3.71
CA LEU A 39 14.99 30.79 -4.33
C LEU A 39 14.44 29.81 -3.29
N LEU A 40 13.35 29.13 -3.65
CA LEU A 40 12.71 28.12 -2.84
C LEU A 40 13.10 26.74 -3.37
N ASP A 41 13.49 25.84 -2.47
CA ASP A 41 13.60 24.42 -2.77
C ASP A 41 12.21 23.77 -2.69
N ILE A 42 11.72 23.24 -3.81
CA ILE A 42 10.34 22.74 -3.97
C ILE A 42 10.38 21.26 -4.34
N ASP A 43 9.95 20.41 -3.41
CA ASP A 43 9.71 18.97 -3.65
C ASP A 43 8.23 18.72 -3.95
N ILE A 44 7.93 18.20 -5.14
CA ILE A 44 6.56 17.93 -5.63
C ILE A 44 6.31 16.42 -5.65
N GLY A 45 5.62 15.93 -4.62
CA GLY A 45 5.12 14.56 -4.56
C GLY A 45 3.61 14.47 -4.79
N VAL A 46 3.16 13.44 -5.52
CA VAL A 46 1.73 13.13 -5.60
C VAL A 46 1.28 12.58 -4.25
N ARG A 47 0.32 13.26 -3.62
CA ARG A 47 -0.36 12.70 -2.46
C ARG A 47 -1.45 11.77 -2.95
N GLU A 48 -1.27 10.47 -2.72
CA GLU A 48 -2.35 9.50 -2.91
C GLU A 48 -3.62 9.99 -2.22
N GLY A 49 -4.73 9.97 -2.96
CA GLY A 49 -5.98 10.58 -2.52
C GLY A 49 -6.46 9.98 -1.21
N GLN A 50 -7.21 10.77 -0.42
CA GLN A 50 -7.92 10.21 0.74
C GLN A 50 -8.82 9.02 0.38
N ARG A 51 -9.26 8.95 -0.88
CA ARG A 51 -9.95 7.81 -1.49
C ARG A 51 -9.14 6.52 -1.41
N THR A 52 -7.88 6.52 -1.88
CA THR A 52 -6.99 5.35 -1.83
C THR A 52 -6.70 4.93 -0.39
N LEU A 53 -6.52 5.90 0.52
CA LEU A 53 -6.34 5.61 1.95
C LEU A 53 -7.58 4.98 2.57
N ARG A 54 -8.78 5.45 2.20
CA ARG A 54 -10.05 4.90 2.69
C ARG A 54 -10.30 3.49 2.15
N GLN A 55 -10.08 3.28 0.85
CA GLN A 55 -10.16 1.98 0.20
C GLN A 55 -9.22 0.97 0.87
N ASN A 56 -7.96 1.35 1.09
CA ASN A 56 -6.99 0.50 1.80
C ASN A 56 -7.45 0.18 3.23
N ARG A 57 -7.96 1.16 3.99
CA ARG A 57 -8.47 0.90 5.35
C ARG A 57 -9.67 -0.04 5.35
N ALA A 58 -10.61 0.16 4.44
CA ALA A 58 -11.78 -0.70 4.31
C ALA A 58 -11.39 -2.13 3.94
N LEU A 59 -10.45 -2.29 3.01
CA LEU A 59 -9.93 -3.60 2.60
C LEU A 59 -9.31 -4.34 3.78
N TRP A 60 -8.38 -3.72 4.50
CA TRP A 60 -7.75 -4.35 5.66
C TRP A 60 -8.73 -4.62 6.82
N ALA A 61 -9.76 -3.78 6.98
CA ALA A 61 -10.81 -4.03 7.96
C ALA A 61 -11.67 -5.24 7.57
N LEU A 62 -11.97 -5.42 6.28
CA LEU A 62 -12.70 -6.59 5.78
C LEU A 62 -11.85 -7.86 5.91
N ILE A 63 -10.57 -7.83 5.52
CA ILE A 63 -9.65 -8.96 5.72
C ILE A 63 -9.61 -9.36 7.20
N SER A 64 -9.49 -8.41 8.13
CA SER A 64 -9.50 -8.72 9.56
C SER A 64 -10.82 -9.33 10.05
N LYS A 65 -11.96 -9.01 9.41
CA LYS A 65 -13.26 -9.62 9.73
C LYS A 65 -13.35 -11.03 9.20
N ILE A 66 -12.87 -11.27 7.97
CA ILE A 66 -12.76 -12.60 7.36
C ILE A 66 -11.87 -13.49 8.24
N THR A 67 -10.66 -13.02 8.60
CA THR A 67 -9.76 -13.76 9.49
C THR A 67 -10.45 -14.14 10.80
N ALA A 68 -11.19 -13.21 11.41
CA ALA A 68 -11.93 -13.50 12.63
C ALA A 68 -13.04 -14.53 12.41
N ALA A 69 -13.75 -14.49 11.28
CA ALA A 69 -14.77 -15.47 10.96
C ALA A 69 -14.18 -16.88 10.73
N GLU A 70 -13.03 -16.97 10.06
CA GLU A 70 -12.31 -18.23 9.80
C GLU A 70 -11.70 -18.84 11.07
N ASN A 71 -11.27 -18.00 12.03
CA ASN A 71 -10.49 -18.43 13.19
C ASN A 71 -11.23 -18.28 14.53
N GLY A 72 -12.57 -18.41 14.54
CA GLY A 72 -13.36 -18.41 15.78
C GLY A 72 -13.28 -17.10 16.59
N GLY A 73 -13.08 -15.97 15.91
CA GLY A 73 -12.94 -14.62 16.48
C GLY A 73 -11.50 -14.13 16.64
N LEU A 74 -10.51 -14.99 16.43
CA LEU A 74 -9.10 -14.63 16.57
C LEU A 74 -8.59 -13.86 15.35
N LYS A 75 -7.82 -12.80 15.63
CA LYS A 75 -7.18 -11.96 14.59
C LYS A 75 -5.74 -11.54 14.96
N PRO A 76 -4.87 -12.47 15.38
CA PRO A 76 -3.45 -12.15 15.51
C PRO A 76 -2.90 -11.73 14.15
N ARG A 77 -1.84 -10.93 14.15
CA ARG A 77 -1.23 -10.37 12.93
C ARG A 77 -0.85 -11.45 11.92
N GLU A 78 -0.38 -12.60 12.40
CA GLU A 78 -0.02 -13.76 11.57
C GLU A 78 -1.23 -14.29 10.79
N TYR A 79 -2.37 -14.50 11.45
CA TYR A 79 -3.57 -15.00 10.77
C TYR A 79 -4.10 -13.99 9.75
N VAL A 80 -4.03 -12.69 10.06
CA VAL A 80 -4.41 -11.63 9.09
C VAL A 80 -3.47 -11.65 7.87
N ASN A 81 -2.18 -11.89 8.09
CA ASN A 81 -1.21 -12.03 7.00
C ASN A 81 -1.46 -13.31 6.18
N ASP A 82 -1.86 -14.41 6.81
CA ASP A 82 -2.18 -15.67 6.14
C ASP A 82 -3.44 -15.53 5.28
N THR A 83 -4.52 -14.95 5.83
CA THR A 83 -5.73 -14.63 5.04
C THR A 83 -5.37 -13.72 3.86
N TYR A 84 -4.52 -12.70 4.06
CA TYR A 84 -4.06 -11.82 2.98
C TYR A 84 -3.32 -12.56 1.86
N ILE A 85 -2.45 -13.52 2.22
CA ILE A 85 -1.72 -14.35 1.25
C ILE A 85 -2.69 -15.20 0.42
N GLN A 86 -3.64 -15.87 1.08
CA GLN A 86 -4.62 -16.69 0.39
C GLN A 86 -5.46 -15.85 -0.60
N LEU A 87 -5.86 -14.65 -0.20
CA LEU A 87 -6.61 -13.73 -1.07
C LEU A 87 -5.76 -13.27 -2.27
N ILE A 88 -4.45 -13.05 -2.10
CA ILE A 88 -3.53 -12.75 -3.22
C ILE A 88 -3.46 -13.92 -4.20
N GLU A 89 -3.32 -15.14 -3.67
CA GLU A 89 -3.21 -16.37 -4.47
C GLU A 89 -4.50 -16.64 -5.24
N GLU A 90 -5.67 -16.49 -4.59
CA GLU A 90 -6.99 -16.62 -5.22
C GLU A 90 -7.26 -15.54 -6.27
N ALA A 91 -6.81 -14.30 -6.04
CA ALA A 91 -6.87 -13.22 -7.02
C ALA A 91 -5.86 -13.39 -8.17
N ASN A 92 -5.01 -14.43 -8.12
CA ASN A 92 -3.97 -14.71 -9.10
C ASN A 92 -3.04 -13.50 -9.34
N ILE A 93 -2.71 -12.80 -8.26
CA ILE A 93 -1.81 -11.64 -8.28
C ILE A 93 -0.37 -12.14 -8.18
N SER A 94 0.50 -11.64 -9.06
CA SER A 94 1.88 -12.11 -9.15
C SER A 94 2.66 -11.93 -7.83
N VAL A 95 3.27 -13.00 -7.36
CA VAL A 95 4.17 -13.02 -6.20
C VAL A 95 5.62 -12.98 -6.69
N GLU A 96 6.44 -12.15 -6.06
CA GLU A 96 7.87 -12.08 -6.39
C GLU A 96 8.64 -13.11 -5.56
N TYR A 97 9.53 -13.85 -6.20
CA TYR A 97 10.37 -14.84 -5.54
C TYR A 97 11.82 -14.39 -5.52
N TRP A 98 12.43 -14.45 -4.34
CA TRP A 98 13.83 -14.09 -4.12
C TRP A 98 14.58 -15.27 -3.52
N GLU A 99 15.77 -15.56 -4.02
CA GLU A 99 16.68 -16.52 -3.37
C GLU A 99 17.82 -15.75 -2.70
N GLY A 100 18.07 -16.05 -1.43
CA GLY A 100 19.09 -15.35 -0.65
C GLY A 100 19.35 -15.99 0.71
N LEU A 101 20.06 -15.27 1.58
CA LEU A 101 20.25 -15.69 2.97
C LEU A 101 18.96 -15.44 3.77
N GLU A 102 18.74 -16.21 4.84
CA GLU A 102 17.54 -16.08 5.68
C GLU A 102 17.42 -14.68 6.32
N GLU A 103 18.55 -14.04 6.61
CA GLU A 103 18.64 -12.66 7.11
C GLU A 103 18.05 -11.62 6.13
N MET A 104 17.91 -11.94 4.84
CA MET A 104 17.27 -11.05 3.88
C MET A 104 15.79 -10.82 4.19
N ILE A 105 15.14 -11.71 4.96
CA ILE A 105 13.74 -11.53 5.36
C ILE A 105 13.54 -10.19 6.06
N ASP A 106 14.45 -9.83 6.98
CA ASP A 106 14.37 -8.57 7.74
C ASP A 106 14.58 -7.35 6.84
N VAL A 107 15.45 -7.46 5.84
CA VAL A 107 15.69 -6.39 4.85
C VAL A 107 14.49 -6.20 3.93
N LEU A 108 13.91 -7.30 3.46
CA LEU A 108 12.77 -7.30 2.53
C LEU A 108 11.47 -6.88 3.22
N GLN A 109 11.30 -7.24 4.50
CA GLN A 109 10.19 -6.74 5.29
C GLN A 109 10.43 -5.30 5.78
N GLY A 110 11.67 -4.91 6.07
CA GLY A 110 12.09 -3.54 6.38
C GLY A 110 11.45 -2.91 7.63
N ASP A 111 11.73 -1.62 7.85
CA ASP A 111 11.11 -0.80 8.91
C ASP A 111 9.79 -0.16 8.45
N ASP A 112 8.87 0.08 9.40
CA ASP A 112 7.41 0.29 9.19
C ASP A 112 6.95 1.37 8.17
N ASN A 113 7.85 2.23 7.66
CA ASN A 113 7.51 3.31 6.74
C ASN A 113 8.01 3.15 5.28
N LYS A 114 8.76 2.08 4.94
CA LYS A 114 9.31 1.88 3.57
C LYS A 114 9.30 0.42 3.09
N LYS A 115 8.37 -0.41 3.57
CA LYS A 115 8.36 -1.85 3.28
C LYS A 115 8.08 -2.13 1.79
N PRO A 116 9.01 -2.72 1.02
CA PRO A 116 8.72 -3.13 -0.35
C PRO A 116 7.70 -4.28 -0.39
N TYR A 117 7.65 -5.10 0.67
CA TYR A 117 6.74 -6.23 0.84
C TYR A 117 6.01 -6.18 2.19
N ARG A 118 4.75 -6.61 2.20
CA ARG A 118 3.91 -6.71 3.39
C ARG A 118 4.17 -7.99 4.17
N VAL A 119 4.39 -9.09 3.45
CA VAL A 119 4.70 -10.41 4.02
C VAL A 119 5.80 -11.04 3.20
N VAL A 120 6.76 -11.67 3.87
CA VAL A 120 7.80 -12.50 3.23
C VAL A 120 7.78 -13.86 3.91
N LYS A 121 7.61 -14.94 3.14
CA LYS A 121 7.59 -16.32 3.64
C LYS A 121 8.73 -17.13 3.04
N VAL A 122 9.37 -17.96 3.87
CA VAL A 122 10.29 -19.00 3.39
C VAL A 122 9.45 -20.10 2.75
N VAL A 123 9.72 -20.37 1.47
CA VAL A 123 9.06 -21.40 0.67
C VAL A 123 9.88 -22.68 0.66
N GLU A 124 11.20 -22.53 0.54
CA GLU A 124 12.12 -23.66 0.37
C GLU A 124 13.48 -23.31 0.95
N ARG A 125 14.17 -24.29 1.54
CA ARG A 125 15.57 -24.17 1.95
C ARG A 125 16.43 -24.91 0.94
N ARG A 126 17.47 -24.26 0.44
CA ARG A 126 18.34 -24.73 -0.66
C ARG A 126 19.80 -24.66 -0.27
N LYS A 127 20.64 -25.33 -1.05
CA LYS A 127 22.09 -25.11 -1.07
C LYS A 127 22.49 -24.51 -2.41
N SER A 128 23.18 -23.39 -2.36
CA SER A 128 23.81 -22.81 -3.54
C SER A 128 24.88 -23.73 -4.13
N ALA A 129 25.28 -23.49 -5.37
CA ALA A 129 26.36 -24.22 -6.04
C ALA A 129 27.72 -24.16 -5.29
N LYS A 130 27.87 -23.21 -4.36
CA LYS A 130 29.08 -23.04 -3.51
C LYS A 130 28.91 -23.69 -2.13
N GLY A 131 27.84 -24.44 -1.89
CA GLY A 131 27.57 -25.12 -0.62
C GLY A 131 27.03 -24.24 0.50
N VAL A 132 26.69 -22.97 0.21
CA VAL A 132 26.08 -22.05 1.16
C VAL A 132 24.58 -22.31 1.25
N ASP A 133 24.05 -22.42 2.47
CA ASP A 133 22.61 -22.55 2.71
C ASP A 133 21.88 -21.25 2.32
N THR A 134 20.87 -21.38 1.46
CA THR A 134 20.01 -20.29 0.97
C THR A 134 18.55 -20.63 1.23
N VAL A 135 17.70 -19.61 1.16
CA VAL A 135 16.25 -19.76 1.23
C VAL A 135 15.60 -19.13 0.00
N LEU A 136 14.60 -19.82 -0.54
CA LEU A 136 13.65 -19.24 -1.48
C LEU A 136 12.55 -18.55 -0.69
N LEU A 137 12.34 -17.27 -0.98
CA LEU A 137 11.39 -16.39 -0.31
C LEU A 137 10.26 -16.03 -1.27
N ALA A 138 9.01 -16.18 -0.84
CA ALA A 138 7.84 -15.59 -1.49
C ALA A 138 7.56 -14.22 -0.86
N CYS A 139 7.60 -13.18 -1.69
CA CYS A 139 7.51 -11.78 -1.28
C CYS A 139 6.19 -11.16 -1.75
N TYR A 140 5.26 -10.97 -0.81
CA TYR A 140 3.93 -10.43 -1.06
C TYR A 140 3.96 -8.92 -0.90
N LYS A 141 3.71 -8.19 -2.00
CA LYS A 141 3.68 -6.71 -2.02
C LYS A 141 2.59 -6.17 -1.09
N GLY A 142 2.74 -4.95 -0.59
CA GLY A 142 1.62 -4.24 0.04
C GLY A 142 0.63 -3.70 -1.00
N THR A 143 -0.63 -3.55 -0.60
CA THR A 143 -1.72 -3.06 -1.47
C THR A 143 -1.47 -1.65 -2.03
N SER A 144 -0.62 -0.85 -1.38
CA SER A 144 -0.19 0.47 -1.91
C SER A 144 0.68 0.38 -3.17
N ARG A 145 1.21 -0.80 -3.52
CA ARG A 145 2.01 -1.02 -4.73
C ARG A 145 1.22 -1.72 -5.84
N PHE A 146 -0.06 -2.01 -5.61
CA PHE A 146 -0.88 -2.71 -6.58
C PHE A 146 -1.29 -1.76 -7.69
N ASN A 147 -1.28 -2.26 -8.92
CA ASN A 147 -1.91 -1.55 -10.03
C ASN A 147 -3.45 -1.65 -9.92
N LYS A 148 -4.17 -0.90 -10.76
CA LYS A 148 -5.63 -0.83 -10.70
C LYS A 148 -6.32 -2.20 -10.89
N LYS A 149 -5.77 -3.07 -11.75
CA LYS A 149 -6.32 -4.40 -12.00
C LYS A 149 -6.13 -5.29 -10.77
N GLU A 150 -4.89 -5.40 -10.28
CA GLU A 150 -4.56 -6.19 -9.08
C GLU A 150 -5.42 -5.75 -7.87
N MET A 151 -5.62 -4.44 -7.69
CA MET A 151 -6.45 -3.93 -6.61
C MET A 151 -7.92 -4.32 -6.76
N ASN A 152 -8.48 -4.23 -7.96
CA ASN A 152 -9.87 -4.62 -8.21
C ASN A 152 -10.06 -6.14 -8.04
N ASP A 153 -9.15 -6.95 -8.58
CA ASP A 153 -9.19 -8.41 -8.46
C ASP A 153 -9.15 -8.83 -6.98
N LEU A 154 -8.25 -8.22 -6.19
CA LEU A 154 -8.19 -8.47 -4.75
C LEU A 154 -9.49 -8.06 -4.03
N ILE A 155 -10.07 -6.91 -4.39
CA ILE A 155 -11.31 -6.42 -3.78
C ILE A 155 -12.47 -7.39 -4.06
N ASP A 156 -12.61 -7.86 -5.29
CA ASP A 156 -13.70 -8.76 -5.67
C ASP A 156 -13.58 -10.09 -4.93
N ILE A 157 -12.39 -10.71 -4.90
CA ILE A 157 -12.14 -11.93 -4.12
C ILE A 157 -12.36 -11.72 -2.62
N THR A 158 -11.94 -10.57 -2.08
CA THR A 158 -12.14 -10.28 -0.64
C THR A 158 -13.63 -10.10 -0.32
N LEU A 159 -14.39 -9.45 -1.19
CA LEU A 159 -15.84 -9.31 -1.03
C LEU A 159 -16.53 -10.67 -1.12
N ASP A 160 -16.16 -11.50 -2.09
CA ASP A 160 -16.72 -12.85 -2.28
C ASP A 160 -16.48 -13.72 -1.04
N ARG A 161 -15.23 -13.78 -0.56
CA ARG A 161 -14.87 -14.46 0.70
C ARG A 161 -15.64 -13.91 1.90
N GLY A 162 -15.83 -12.59 1.95
CA GLY A 162 -16.65 -11.94 2.97
C GLY A 162 -18.11 -12.41 2.96
N ARG A 163 -18.71 -12.57 1.77
CA ARG A 163 -20.08 -13.10 1.62
C ARG A 163 -20.18 -14.56 2.05
N GLU A 164 -19.19 -15.38 1.70
CA GLU A 164 -19.13 -16.79 2.09
C GLU A 164 -19.16 -16.98 3.62
N HIS A 165 -18.54 -16.07 4.36
CA HIS A 165 -18.54 -16.06 5.82
C HIS A 165 -19.71 -15.26 6.44
N GLY A 166 -20.69 -14.82 5.64
CA GLY A 166 -21.88 -14.13 6.14
C GLY A 166 -21.62 -12.74 6.73
N ILE A 167 -20.54 -12.07 6.31
CA ILE A 167 -20.22 -10.71 6.77
C ILE A 167 -21.11 -9.70 6.05
N ASP A 168 -21.68 -8.75 6.78
CA ASP A 168 -22.39 -7.61 6.17
C ASP A 168 -21.40 -6.68 5.45
N LEU A 169 -21.52 -6.62 4.12
CA LEU A 169 -20.59 -5.91 3.25
C LEU A 169 -21.00 -4.48 2.92
N LEU A 170 -22.21 -4.03 3.32
CA LEU A 170 -22.76 -2.74 2.88
C LEU A 170 -21.80 -1.57 3.17
N VAL A 171 -21.21 -1.56 4.37
CA VAL A 171 -20.27 -0.51 4.81
C VAL A 171 -18.89 -0.61 4.14
N TYR A 172 -18.54 -1.77 3.58
CA TYR A 172 -17.27 -2.01 2.91
C TYR A 172 -17.33 -1.72 1.41
N GLU A 173 -18.41 -2.13 0.74
CA GLU A 173 -18.58 -1.95 -0.70
C GLU A 173 -18.53 -0.47 -1.11
N GLU A 174 -19.17 0.41 -0.32
CA GLU A 174 -19.12 1.86 -0.54
C GLU A 174 -17.71 2.45 -0.51
N ASP A 175 -16.83 1.90 0.32
CA ASP A 175 -15.47 2.37 0.48
C ASP A 175 -14.50 1.69 -0.47
N LEU A 176 -14.80 0.46 -0.87
CA LEU A 176 -13.98 -0.37 -1.75
C LEU A 176 -14.21 -0.06 -3.23
N ARG A 177 -15.46 0.20 -3.65
CA ARG A 177 -15.81 0.45 -5.05
C ARG A 177 -15.87 1.92 -5.45
N ARG A 178 -15.69 2.84 -4.49
CA ARG A 178 -15.74 4.28 -4.75
C ARG A 178 -14.59 4.83 -5.52
#